data_AF-A0A930Y898-F1
#
_entry.id   AF-A0A930Y898-F1
#
_cell.length_a   1.000
_cell.length_b   1.000
_cell.length_c   1.000
_cell.angle_alpha   90.00
_cell.angle_beta   90.00
_cell.angle_gamma   90.00
#
_symmetry.space_group_name_H-M   'P 1'
#
loop_
_entity.id
_entity.type
_entity.pdbx_description
1 polymer ?
#
loop_
_entity_poly.entity_id
_entity_poly.type
_entity_poly.pdbx_seq_one_letter_code
_entity_poly.pdbx_strand_id
1 'polypeptide(L)'
;MGFVNESIDDVRRTARGWRWGRRSQVPRSAEAFVPDQRQAVRDSDWSRTKAAVAVREVAQKAGLEPVFRSQVRTQVQGLDVLERIEGPVIFAANHASHLDTPLILLSLPDEWRRRTAVAAAADYFFDTWWRAVGSSLLFNTFPIDRHGGAMATTPGEVLDQGWSLVIFPEGTRSTDGWMSRFKMGAAFLSHTYDVPVVPVAHRGTFAAMPRGAGWPLKDAGRRRQLTVRFGEPIRPREGESVRDYAPRIRDAVAALLDEDTSDWYAAQRRRAAGATPDPSGPDVAAWRRVWAQTESPHAENGTRRIAAWRR
;
A
#
# COMPACT_ATOMS: atom_id res chain seq x y z
N MET A 1 -16.45 -69.50 -9.55
CA MET A 1 -17.06 -69.33 -8.21
C MET A 1 -16.37 -68.27 -7.33
N GLY A 2 -15.40 -67.47 -7.83
CA GLY A 2 -14.69 -66.45 -7.03
C GLY A 2 -15.31 -65.04 -7.07
N PHE A 3 -15.71 -64.56 -8.25
CA PHE A 3 -16.25 -63.20 -8.45
C PHE A 3 -17.53 -62.91 -7.66
N VAL A 4 -18.40 -63.91 -7.51
CA VAL A 4 -19.67 -63.77 -6.78
C VAL A 4 -19.42 -63.62 -5.28
N ASN A 5 -18.44 -64.34 -4.74
CA ASN A 5 -18.08 -64.25 -3.33
C ASN A 5 -17.37 -62.93 -3.01
N GLU A 6 -16.48 -62.45 -3.87
CA GLU A 6 -15.85 -61.13 -3.71
C GLU A 6 -16.88 -60.00 -3.78
N SER A 7 -17.83 -60.06 -4.72
CA SER A 7 -18.89 -59.06 -4.83
C SER A 7 -19.80 -59.04 -3.59
N ILE A 8 -20.11 -60.21 -3.02
CA ILE A 8 -20.90 -60.33 -1.80
C ILE A 8 -20.14 -59.76 -0.60
N ASP A 9 -18.83 -60.00 -0.52
CA ASP A 9 -18.00 -59.46 0.55
C ASP A 9 -17.80 -57.95 0.44
N ASP A 10 -17.72 -57.39 -0.77
CA ASP A 10 -17.66 -55.94 -0.99
C ASP A 10 -19.00 -55.26 -0.65
N VAL A 11 -20.13 -55.88 -1.00
CA VAL A 11 -21.45 -55.39 -0.59
C VAL A 11 -21.60 -55.46 0.93
N ARG A 12 -21.12 -56.53 1.58
CA ARG A 12 -21.12 -56.66 3.06
C ARG A 12 -20.18 -55.65 3.73
N ARG A 13 -19.01 -55.35 3.15
CA ARG A 13 -18.10 -54.31 3.65
C ARG A 13 -18.71 -52.93 3.53
N THR A 14 -19.30 -52.63 2.37
CA THR A 14 -19.98 -51.36 2.11
C THR A 14 -21.17 -51.18 3.06
N ALA A 15 -21.98 -52.22 3.25
CA ALA A 15 -23.10 -52.21 4.20
C ALA A 15 -22.65 -52.04 5.66
N ARG A 16 -21.49 -52.60 6.06
CA ARG A 16 -20.92 -52.40 7.40
C ARG A 16 -20.30 -51.01 7.59
N GLY A 17 -19.76 -50.41 6.52
CA GLY A 17 -19.21 -49.05 6.55
C GLY A 17 -20.27 -47.94 6.45
N TRP A 18 -21.44 -48.26 5.88
CA TRP A 18 -22.52 -47.31 5.64
C TRP A 18 -23.31 -47.01 6.91
N ARG A 19 -23.06 -45.85 7.51
CA ARG A 19 -23.77 -45.40 8.70
C ARG A 19 -25.05 -44.66 8.30
N TRP A 20 -26.20 -45.29 8.53
CA TRP A 20 -27.54 -44.72 8.31
C TRP A 20 -27.93 -43.59 9.30
N GLY A 21 -26.98 -43.09 10.09
CA GLY A 21 -27.17 -42.03 11.09
C GLY A 21 -26.54 -40.70 10.63
N ARG A 22 -27.36 -39.65 10.57
CA ARG A 22 -27.02 -38.29 10.10
C ARG A 22 -26.04 -37.52 11.01
N ARG A 23 -24.82 -38.01 11.22
CA ARG A 23 -23.74 -37.18 11.76
C ARG A 23 -22.51 -37.29 10.87
N SER A 24 -22.17 -36.16 10.26
CA SER A 24 -20.91 -35.96 9.55
C SER A 24 -19.76 -36.39 10.48
N GLN A 25 -18.83 -37.20 9.97
CA GLN A 25 -17.59 -37.53 10.67
C GLN A 25 -16.62 -36.35 10.72
N VAL A 26 -16.87 -35.33 9.90
CA VAL A 26 -16.11 -34.10 9.88
C VAL A 26 -16.51 -33.30 11.13
N PRO A 27 -15.57 -33.03 12.05
CA PRO A 27 -15.84 -32.16 13.20
C PRO A 27 -16.45 -30.85 12.72
N ARG A 28 -17.36 -30.25 13.50
CA ARG A 28 -17.90 -28.92 13.13
C ARG A 28 -16.82 -27.82 13.03
N SER A 29 -15.65 -28.07 13.60
CA SER A 29 -14.46 -27.22 13.53
C SER A 29 -13.60 -27.46 12.28
N ALA A 30 -13.87 -28.50 11.50
CA ALA A 30 -13.12 -28.73 10.28
C ALA A 30 -13.64 -27.79 9.20
N GLU A 31 -12.80 -26.82 8.88
CA GLU A 31 -12.98 -25.95 7.73
C GLU A 31 -12.87 -26.79 6.45
N ALA A 32 -13.63 -26.42 5.42
CA ALA A 32 -13.50 -27.06 4.12
C ALA A 32 -12.05 -26.91 3.65
N PHE A 33 -11.45 -28.00 3.16
CA PHE A 33 -10.17 -27.91 2.45
C PHE A 33 -10.40 -27.06 1.20
N VAL A 34 -10.03 -25.78 1.30
CA VAL A 34 -9.90 -24.89 0.15
C VAL A 34 -8.55 -25.24 -0.45
N PRO A 35 -8.49 -25.80 -1.68
CA PRO A 35 -7.22 -25.99 -2.34
C PRO A 35 -6.50 -24.66 -2.34
N ASP A 36 -5.23 -24.66 -1.92
CA ASP A 36 -4.40 -23.47 -1.98
C ASP A 36 -4.54 -22.90 -3.39
N GLN A 37 -5.15 -21.71 -3.48
CA GLN A 37 -5.25 -21.04 -4.76
C GLN A 37 -3.82 -20.69 -5.10
N ARG A 38 -3.18 -21.57 -5.89
CA ARG A 38 -1.94 -21.25 -6.60
C ARG A 38 -2.27 -20.02 -7.42
N GLN A 39 -2.08 -18.84 -6.83
CA GLN A 39 -2.16 -17.59 -7.55
C GLN A 39 -1.20 -17.80 -8.70
N ALA A 40 -1.72 -17.75 -9.94
CA ALA A 40 -0.88 -17.87 -11.10
C ALA A 40 0.20 -16.80 -10.93
N VAL A 41 1.44 -17.24 -10.70
CA VAL A 41 2.59 -16.38 -10.50
C VAL A 41 2.77 -15.64 -11.81
N ARG A 42 2.13 -14.47 -11.93
CA ARG A 42 2.10 -13.70 -13.17
C ARG A 42 3.37 -12.88 -13.23
N ASP A 43 4.15 -13.12 -14.27
CA ASP A 43 5.29 -12.30 -14.61
C ASP A 43 4.85 -10.84 -14.82
N SER A 44 5.54 -9.94 -14.12
CA SER A 44 5.31 -8.49 -14.18
C SER A 44 6.48 -7.76 -14.83
N ASP A 45 7.55 -8.44 -15.22
CA ASP A 45 8.76 -7.83 -15.80
C ASP A 45 8.44 -7.08 -17.10
N TRP A 46 7.46 -7.55 -17.86
CA TRP A 46 7.01 -6.89 -19.09
C TRP A 46 6.57 -5.42 -18.87
N SER A 47 6.02 -5.08 -17.69
CA SER A 47 5.55 -3.71 -17.37
C SER A 47 6.69 -2.73 -17.12
N ARG A 48 7.93 -3.24 -17.02
CA ARG A 48 9.16 -2.46 -16.81
C ARG A 48 9.99 -2.28 -18.09
N THR A 49 9.56 -2.84 -19.23
CA THR A 49 10.21 -2.59 -20.53
C THR A 49 10.08 -1.12 -20.96
N LYS A 50 11.05 -0.59 -21.73
CA LYS A 50 11.03 0.82 -22.19
C LYS A 50 9.72 1.20 -22.91
N ALA A 51 9.18 0.29 -23.73
CA ALA A 51 7.92 0.49 -24.42
C ALA A 51 6.74 0.57 -23.44
N ALA A 52 6.66 -0.34 -22.46
CA ALA A 52 5.62 -0.29 -21.44
C ALA A 52 5.71 0.98 -20.58
N VAL A 53 6.92 1.45 -20.25
CA VAL A 53 7.13 2.73 -19.55
C VAL A 53 6.57 3.91 -20.36
N ALA A 54 6.87 3.97 -21.66
CA ALA A 54 6.38 5.05 -22.53
C ALA A 54 4.85 5.04 -22.64
N VAL A 55 4.23 3.86 -22.84
CA VAL A 55 2.77 3.71 -22.88
C VAL A 55 2.15 4.11 -21.54
N ARG A 56 2.73 3.66 -20.42
CA ARG A 56 2.28 4.02 -19.07
C ARG A 56 2.34 5.53 -18.86
N GLU A 57 3.43 6.18 -19.25
CA GLU A 57 3.59 7.63 -19.10
C GLU A 57 2.48 8.40 -19.84
N VAL A 58 2.19 8.01 -21.09
CA VAL A 58 1.09 8.61 -21.86
C VAL A 58 -0.25 8.37 -21.18
N ALA A 59 -0.54 7.13 -20.77
CA ALA A 59 -1.81 6.79 -20.12
C ALA A 59 -1.99 7.52 -18.77
N GLN A 60 -0.91 7.69 -18.00
CA GLN A 60 -0.91 8.47 -16.76
C GLN A 60 -1.16 9.96 -17.04
N LYS A 61 -0.40 10.59 -17.94
CA LYS A 61 -0.47 12.03 -18.22
C LYS A 61 -1.74 12.45 -18.96
N ALA A 62 -2.18 11.66 -19.94
CA ALA A 62 -3.32 12.00 -20.80
C ALA A 62 -4.66 11.46 -20.29
N GLY A 63 -4.65 10.47 -19.40
CA GLY A 63 -5.86 9.83 -18.89
C GLY A 63 -6.02 9.98 -17.39
N LEU A 64 -5.16 9.29 -16.62
CA LEU A 64 -5.33 9.17 -15.18
C LEU A 64 -5.20 10.52 -14.45
N GLU A 65 -4.20 11.33 -14.78
CA GLU A 65 -3.90 12.59 -14.11
C GLU A 65 -5.01 13.64 -14.29
N PRO A 66 -5.54 13.90 -15.50
CA PRO A 66 -6.71 14.75 -15.70
C PRO A 66 -7.94 14.27 -14.92
N VAL A 67 -8.23 12.96 -14.96
CA VAL A 67 -9.36 12.38 -14.22
C VAL A 67 -9.16 12.56 -12.72
N PHE A 68 -7.98 12.23 -12.19
CA PHE A 68 -7.65 12.38 -10.78
C PHE A 68 -7.82 13.84 -10.33
N ARG A 69 -7.20 14.79 -11.04
CA ARG A 69 -7.32 16.23 -10.73
C ARG A 69 -8.74 16.77 -10.91
N SER A 70 -9.58 16.15 -11.73
CA SER A 70 -11.01 16.53 -11.84
C SER A 70 -11.85 16.09 -10.63
N GLN A 71 -11.42 15.06 -9.90
CA GLN A 71 -12.17 14.51 -8.75
C GLN A 71 -11.66 15.03 -7.41
N VAL A 72 -10.37 15.32 -7.29
CA VAL A 72 -9.72 15.73 -6.05
C VAL A 72 -8.88 16.99 -6.24
N ARG A 73 -8.58 17.68 -5.13
CA ARG A 73 -7.53 18.70 -5.06
C ARG A 73 -6.34 18.08 -4.34
N THR A 74 -5.14 18.37 -4.80
CA THR A 74 -3.91 17.84 -4.22
C THR A 74 -3.01 18.96 -3.75
N GLN A 75 -2.33 18.75 -2.63
CA GLN A 75 -1.25 19.58 -2.14
C GLN A 75 -0.05 18.67 -1.90
N VAL A 76 1.06 19.00 -2.56
CA VAL A 76 2.27 18.18 -2.58
C VAL A 76 3.41 19.01 -2.00
N GLN A 77 4.15 18.45 -1.04
CA GLN A 77 5.26 19.11 -0.36
C GLN A 77 6.43 18.15 -0.12
N GLY A 78 7.64 18.70 0.00
CA GLY A 78 8.85 17.94 0.33
C GLY A 78 9.51 17.21 -0.85
N LEU A 79 9.10 17.48 -2.10
CA LEU A 79 9.71 16.86 -3.28
C LEU A 79 11.16 17.29 -3.52
N ASP A 80 11.57 18.43 -2.99
CA ASP A 80 12.95 18.93 -3.02
C ASP A 80 13.96 17.94 -2.41
N VAL A 81 13.49 17.05 -1.54
CA VAL A 81 14.28 15.94 -1.00
C VAL A 81 14.85 15.04 -2.10
N LEU A 82 14.11 14.88 -3.21
CA LEU A 82 14.47 14.01 -4.32
C LEU A 82 15.54 14.61 -5.22
N GLU A 83 15.77 15.92 -5.18
CA GLU A 83 16.85 16.58 -5.91
C GLU A 83 18.24 16.29 -5.29
N ARG A 84 18.26 15.80 -4.05
CA ARG A 84 19.49 15.58 -3.26
C ARG A 84 19.93 14.13 -3.20
N ILE A 85 19.18 13.23 -3.81
CA ILE A 85 19.44 11.79 -3.79
C ILE A 85 19.30 11.18 -5.17
N GLU A 86 19.93 10.03 -5.35
CA GLU A 86 19.77 9.19 -6.53
C GLU A 86 18.99 7.93 -6.14
N GLY A 87 18.22 7.40 -7.10
CA GLY A 87 17.50 6.15 -6.94
C GLY A 87 18.41 4.92 -7.13
N PRO A 88 17.92 3.71 -6.77
CA PRO A 88 16.57 3.43 -6.29
C PRO A 88 16.35 3.77 -4.81
N VAL A 89 15.10 4.07 -4.47
CA VAL A 89 14.65 4.33 -3.08
C VAL A 89 13.38 3.55 -2.74
N ILE A 90 13.06 3.45 -1.45
CA ILE A 90 11.79 2.90 -0.98
C ILE A 90 10.93 4.05 -0.43
N PHE A 91 9.86 4.41 -1.11
CA PHE A 91 8.81 5.28 -0.59
C PHE A 91 7.92 4.48 0.38
N ALA A 92 8.03 4.75 1.67
CA ALA A 92 7.24 4.09 2.71
C ALA A 92 6.08 4.99 3.16
N ALA A 93 4.85 4.59 2.86
CA ALA A 93 3.66 5.43 3.09
C ALA A 93 2.61 4.78 4.00
N ASN A 94 1.81 5.61 4.70
CA ASN A 94 0.58 5.15 5.35
C ASN A 94 -0.45 4.69 4.31
N HIS A 95 -1.45 3.88 4.68
CA HIS A 95 -2.39 3.32 3.71
C HIS A 95 -3.83 3.39 4.19
N ALA A 96 -4.65 4.22 3.54
CA ALA A 96 -6.04 4.46 3.91
C ALA A 96 -7.02 4.33 2.74
N SER A 97 -6.55 4.39 1.48
CA SER A 97 -7.41 4.34 0.30
C SER A 97 -6.73 3.77 -0.93
N HIS A 98 -7.52 3.46 -1.96
CA HIS A 98 -7.02 3.21 -3.31
C HIS A 98 -6.52 4.47 -4.01
N LEU A 99 -6.85 5.66 -3.48
CA LEU A 99 -6.32 6.92 -3.99
C LEU A 99 -4.86 7.16 -3.57
N ASP A 100 -4.32 6.38 -2.64
CA ASP A 100 -2.96 6.57 -2.11
C ASP A 100 -1.90 6.36 -3.21
N THR A 101 -2.00 5.24 -3.95
CA THR A 101 -1.08 4.91 -5.04
C THR A 101 -1.06 5.97 -6.16
N PRO A 102 -2.21 6.36 -6.77
CA PRO A 102 -2.22 7.41 -7.77
C PRO A 102 -1.81 8.77 -7.17
N LEU A 103 -2.14 9.08 -5.90
CA LEU A 103 -1.68 10.31 -5.26
C LEU A 103 -0.15 10.37 -5.23
N ILE A 104 0.51 9.33 -4.74
CA ILE A 104 1.98 9.28 -4.65
C ILE A 104 2.58 9.33 -6.06
N LEU A 105 2.18 8.43 -6.95
CA LEU A 105 2.78 8.33 -8.28
C LEU A 105 2.60 9.61 -9.10
N LEU A 106 1.41 10.22 -9.10
CA LEU A 106 1.16 11.47 -9.84
C LEU A 106 1.78 12.71 -9.18
N SER A 107 2.25 12.60 -7.94
CA SER A 107 3.00 13.65 -7.25
C SER A 107 4.49 13.59 -7.53
N LEU A 108 5.03 12.43 -7.90
CA LEU A 108 6.45 12.28 -8.22
C LEU A 108 6.83 13.03 -9.50
N PRO A 109 8.04 13.63 -9.57
CA PRO A 109 8.63 14.09 -10.82
C PRO A 109 8.71 12.95 -11.84
N ASP A 110 8.68 13.30 -13.13
CA ASP A 110 8.57 12.32 -14.22
C ASP A 110 9.68 11.27 -14.22
N GLU A 111 10.92 11.66 -13.93
CA GLU A 111 12.07 10.75 -13.82
C GLU A 111 11.89 9.69 -12.73
N TRP A 112 11.42 10.10 -11.55
CA TRP A 112 11.13 9.23 -10.43
C TRP A 112 9.92 8.34 -10.72
N ARG A 113 8.84 8.93 -11.22
CA ARG A 113 7.60 8.21 -11.57
C ARG A 113 7.86 7.10 -12.59
N ARG A 114 8.67 7.37 -13.63
CA ARG A 114 9.02 6.38 -14.65
C ARG A 114 9.79 5.19 -14.09
N ARG A 115 10.57 5.39 -13.03
CA ARG A 115 11.44 4.41 -12.37
C ARG A 115 10.91 3.92 -11.03
N THR A 116 9.60 4.01 -10.81
CA THR A 116 8.95 3.55 -9.57
C THR A 116 7.99 2.39 -9.86
N ALA A 117 8.06 1.36 -9.03
CA ALA A 117 7.13 0.24 -9.00
C ALA A 117 6.32 0.26 -7.71
N VAL A 118 5.10 -0.26 -7.74
CA VAL A 118 4.24 -0.30 -6.55
C VAL A 118 4.13 -1.74 -6.07
N ALA A 119 4.53 -1.97 -4.83
CA ALA A 119 4.29 -3.22 -4.14
C ALA A 119 2.78 -3.38 -3.90
N ALA A 120 2.11 -4.21 -4.70
CA ALA A 120 0.68 -4.46 -4.55
C ALA A 120 0.46 -5.89 -4.05
N ALA A 121 -0.56 -6.04 -3.21
CA ALA A 121 -0.99 -7.34 -2.76
C ALA A 121 -1.48 -8.21 -3.92
N ALA A 122 -0.95 -9.41 -4.01
CA ALA A 122 -1.29 -10.38 -5.05
C ALA A 122 -2.77 -10.84 -4.98
N ASP A 123 -3.36 -10.80 -3.79
CA ASP A 123 -4.76 -11.16 -3.49
C ASP A 123 -5.79 -10.07 -3.83
N TYR A 124 -5.37 -8.83 -4.09
CA TYR A 124 -6.31 -7.70 -4.11
C TYR A 124 -6.56 -7.07 -5.49
N PHE A 125 -5.58 -7.11 -6.40
CA PHE A 125 -5.70 -6.48 -7.73
C PHE A 125 -5.94 -7.47 -8.88
N PHE A 126 -5.96 -8.78 -8.59
CA PHE A 126 -5.81 -9.83 -9.61
C PHE A 126 -7.04 -10.72 -9.83
N ASP A 127 -8.22 -10.37 -9.27
CA ASP A 127 -9.47 -11.13 -9.47
C ASP A 127 -10.00 -11.12 -10.92
N THR A 128 -9.59 -10.14 -11.74
CA THR A 128 -10.01 -10.04 -13.14
C THR A 128 -8.85 -9.64 -14.05
N TRP A 129 -8.59 -10.41 -15.10
CA TRP A 129 -7.37 -10.31 -15.91
C TRP A 129 -7.13 -8.93 -16.55
N TRP A 130 -8.18 -8.24 -17.02
CA TRP A 130 -8.04 -6.90 -17.61
C TRP A 130 -7.79 -5.81 -16.55
N ARG A 131 -8.30 -5.98 -15.32
CA ARG A 131 -7.99 -5.10 -14.18
C ARG A 131 -6.55 -5.30 -13.70
N ALA A 132 -6.07 -6.54 -13.71
CA ALA A 132 -4.69 -6.87 -13.44
C ALA A 132 -3.74 -6.25 -14.48
N VAL A 133 -4.02 -6.41 -15.77
CA VAL A 133 -3.20 -5.82 -16.84
C VAL A 133 -3.24 -4.29 -16.79
N GLY A 134 -4.42 -3.70 -16.57
CA GLY A 134 -4.58 -2.24 -16.45
C GLY A 134 -3.86 -1.66 -15.24
N SER A 135 -3.93 -2.30 -14.07
CA SER A 135 -3.23 -1.84 -12.87
C SER A 135 -1.71 -2.07 -12.94
N SER A 136 -1.26 -3.22 -13.42
CA SER A 136 0.18 -3.47 -13.65
C SER A 136 0.77 -2.50 -14.68
N LEU A 137 0.03 -2.16 -15.75
CA LEU A 137 0.48 -1.16 -16.71
C LEU A 137 0.41 0.27 -16.15
N LEU A 138 -0.69 0.68 -15.51
CA LEU A 138 -0.88 2.06 -15.06
C LEU A 138 -0.10 2.40 -13.80
N PHE A 139 0.15 1.42 -12.92
CA PHE A 139 0.76 1.65 -11.60
C PHE A 139 2.06 0.87 -11.40
N ASN A 140 2.51 0.11 -12.40
CA ASN A 140 3.69 -0.76 -12.29
C ASN A 140 3.59 -1.69 -11.07
N THR A 141 2.39 -2.23 -10.83
CA THR A 141 2.15 -3.10 -9.69
C THR A 141 2.69 -4.49 -9.96
N PHE A 142 3.54 -4.96 -9.06
CA PHE A 142 3.95 -6.36 -9.01
C PHE A 142 3.35 -7.03 -7.77
N PRO A 143 2.90 -8.29 -7.89
CA PRO A 143 2.26 -9.00 -6.80
C PRO A 143 3.28 -9.31 -5.71
N ILE A 144 2.97 -9.01 -4.45
CA ILE A 144 3.68 -9.51 -3.28
C ILE A 144 2.75 -10.44 -2.51
N ASP A 145 3.26 -11.62 -2.17
CA ASP A 145 2.57 -12.52 -1.26
C ASP A 145 2.78 -12.08 0.20
N ARG A 146 1.68 -11.86 0.91
CA ARG A 146 1.66 -11.45 2.32
C ARG A 146 1.79 -12.63 3.29
N HIS A 147 1.74 -13.86 2.78
CA HIS A 147 1.71 -15.12 3.52
C HIS A 147 2.89 -16.05 3.18
N GLY A 148 3.82 -15.60 2.34
CA GLY A 148 5.11 -16.28 2.13
C GLY A 148 5.15 -17.32 1.02
N GLY A 149 4.24 -17.26 0.04
CA GLY A 149 4.29 -18.07 -1.17
C GLY A 149 5.28 -17.56 -2.23
N ALA A 150 5.39 -18.35 -3.30
CA ALA A 150 6.32 -18.09 -4.40
C ALA A 150 5.93 -16.82 -5.18
N MET A 151 6.91 -15.96 -5.45
CA MET A 151 6.75 -14.72 -6.22
C MET A 151 7.47 -14.81 -7.57
N ALA A 152 6.90 -14.20 -8.61
CA ALA A 152 7.51 -14.16 -9.95
C ALA A 152 8.75 -13.27 -9.97
N THR A 153 8.63 -12.12 -9.29
CA THR A 153 9.67 -11.13 -9.12
C THR A 153 9.62 -10.68 -7.67
N THR A 154 10.74 -10.71 -6.95
CA THR A 154 10.81 -10.23 -5.58
C THR A 154 10.97 -8.70 -5.55
N PRO A 155 10.55 -8.02 -4.46
CA PRO A 155 10.83 -6.59 -4.31
C PRO A 155 12.32 -6.27 -4.39
N GLY A 156 13.16 -7.19 -3.93
CA GLY A 156 14.61 -7.10 -3.99
C GLY A 156 15.16 -7.08 -5.41
N GLU A 157 14.71 -8.01 -6.26
CA GLU A 157 15.10 -8.03 -7.68
C GLU A 157 14.68 -6.74 -8.40
N VAL A 158 13.52 -6.17 -8.05
CA VAL A 158 13.08 -4.87 -8.60
C VAL A 158 14.04 -3.75 -8.17
N LEU A 159 14.48 -3.74 -6.91
CA LEU A 159 15.49 -2.78 -6.42
C LEU A 159 16.85 -2.98 -7.13
N ASP A 160 17.33 -4.21 -7.27
CA ASP A 160 18.59 -4.53 -7.98
C ASP A 160 18.56 -4.08 -9.46
N GLN A 161 17.39 -4.11 -10.09
CA GLN A 161 17.19 -3.59 -11.45
C GLN A 161 17.16 -2.04 -11.51
N GLY A 162 17.39 -1.36 -10.40
CA GLY A 162 17.42 0.11 -10.30
C GLY A 162 16.03 0.76 -10.28
N TRP A 163 15.00 0.04 -9.86
CA TRP A 163 13.65 0.58 -9.69
C TRP A 163 13.38 0.94 -8.24
N SER A 164 12.82 2.12 -8.01
CA SER A 164 12.30 2.52 -6.70
C SER A 164 10.99 1.79 -6.39
N LEU A 165 10.65 1.66 -5.11
CA LEU A 165 9.44 0.99 -4.65
C LEU A 165 8.52 1.93 -3.87
N VAL A 166 7.22 1.89 -4.12
CA VAL A 166 6.21 2.35 -3.15
C VAL A 166 5.75 1.16 -2.34
N ILE A 167 5.95 1.23 -1.02
CA ILE A 167 5.54 0.22 -0.06
C ILE A 167 4.62 0.85 0.97
N PHE A 168 3.51 0.17 1.24
CA PHE A 168 2.59 0.48 2.34
C PHE A 168 2.86 -0.48 3.50
N PRO A 169 3.68 -0.12 4.50
CA PRO A 169 4.19 -1.09 5.49
C PRO A 169 3.09 -1.62 6.42
N GLU A 170 1.91 -0.98 6.49
CA GLU A 170 0.72 -1.51 7.17
C GLU A 170 0.27 -2.85 6.56
N GLY A 171 0.47 -3.02 5.26
CA GLY A 171 0.13 -4.23 4.53
C GLY A 171 -1.36 -4.40 4.27
N THR A 172 -2.25 -3.51 4.71
CA THR A 172 -3.66 -3.40 4.28
C THR A 172 -4.09 -1.94 4.40
N ARG A 173 -5.18 -1.55 3.74
CA ARG A 173 -5.78 -0.23 3.95
C ARG A 173 -6.42 -0.16 5.32
N SER A 174 -6.25 0.97 5.98
CA SER A 174 -6.95 1.31 7.20
C SER A 174 -8.48 1.23 7.01
N THR A 175 -9.15 0.72 8.04
CA THR A 175 -10.61 0.62 8.10
C THR A 175 -11.26 1.88 8.67
N ASP A 176 -10.49 2.69 9.41
CA ASP A 176 -10.97 3.88 10.11
C ASP A 176 -10.20 5.15 9.74
N GLY A 177 -9.25 5.06 8.81
CA GLY A 177 -8.44 6.17 8.31
C GLY A 177 -7.18 6.44 9.13
N TRP A 178 -7.02 5.82 10.30
CA TRP A 178 -5.82 5.95 11.13
C TRP A 178 -4.76 4.94 10.73
N MET A 179 -3.49 5.27 10.97
CA MET A 179 -2.36 4.43 10.58
C MET A 179 -2.28 3.19 11.45
N SER A 180 -2.19 2.03 10.82
CA SER A 180 -1.96 0.74 11.47
C SER A 180 -0.47 0.55 11.80
N ARG A 181 -0.16 -0.54 12.52
CA ARG A 181 1.22 -0.94 12.78
C ARG A 181 1.97 -1.23 11.48
N PHE A 182 3.20 -0.72 11.38
CA PHE A 182 4.11 -1.03 10.29
C PHE A 182 4.74 -2.41 10.46
N LYS A 183 4.76 -3.18 9.38
CA LYS A 183 5.57 -4.40 9.21
C LYS A 183 7.01 -4.02 8.86
N MET A 184 7.93 -4.95 9.09
CA MET A 184 9.37 -4.72 8.91
C MET A 184 9.86 -4.79 7.45
N GLY A 185 9.00 -5.12 6.48
CA GLY A 185 9.42 -5.39 5.09
C GLY A 185 10.19 -4.25 4.42
N ALA A 186 9.73 -2.99 4.59
CA ALA A 186 10.44 -1.83 4.05
C ALA A 186 11.83 -1.63 4.69
N ALA A 187 11.92 -1.80 6.02
CA ALA A 187 13.18 -1.73 6.75
C ALA A 187 14.15 -2.84 6.35
N PHE A 188 13.64 -4.06 6.19
CA PHE A 188 14.42 -5.21 5.73
C PHE A 188 14.98 -4.97 4.33
N LEU A 189 14.16 -4.54 3.38
CA LEU A 189 14.61 -4.26 2.01
C LEU A 189 15.65 -3.13 1.98
N SER A 190 15.40 -2.04 2.70
CA SER A 190 16.35 -0.93 2.80
C SER A 190 17.70 -1.36 3.39
N HIS A 191 17.68 -2.22 4.42
CA HIS A 191 18.89 -2.73 5.05
C HIS A 191 19.65 -3.72 4.16
N THR A 192 18.94 -4.63 3.51
CA THR A 192 19.55 -5.69 2.67
C THR A 192 20.10 -5.16 1.36
N TYR A 193 19.41 -4.21 0.73
CA TYR A 193 19.77 -3.68 -0.60
C TYR A 193 20.50 -2.33 -0.54
N ASP A 194 20.82 -1.85 0.67
CA ASP A 194 21.46 -0.54 0.91
C ASP A 194 20.79 0.62 0.15
N VAL A 195 19.46 0.64 0.16
CA VAL A 195 18.66 1.73 -0.43
C VAL A 195 18.02 2.57 0.67
N PRO A 196 17.89 3.90 0.52
CA PRO A 196 17.28 4.73 1.52
C PRO A 196 15.74 4.58 1.49
N VAL A 197 15.11 4.80 2.65
CA VAL A 197 13.65 4.92 2.74
C VAL A 197 13.28 6.39 2.74
N VAL A 198 12.43 6.81 1.80
CA VAL A 198 11.78 8.12 1.81
C VAL A 198 10.43 7.95 2.51
N PRO A 199 10.26 8.46 3.74
CA PRO A 199 8.96 8.42 4.41
C PRO A 199 7.97 9.33 3.68
N VAL A 200 6.76 8.84 3.45
CA VAL A 200 5.69 9.58 2.78
C VAL A 200 4.46 9.57 3.66
N ALA A 201 3.89 10.73 3.94
CA ALA A 201 2.63 10.85 4.65
C ALA A 201 1.57 11.49 3.76
N HIS A 202 0.37 10.93 3.72
CA HIS A 202 -0.77 11.54 3.06
C HIS A 202 -2.04 11.51 3.90
N ARG A 203 -2.88 12.52 3.71
CA ARG A 203 -4.18 12.67 4.36
C ARG A 203 -5.28 13.02 3.36
N GLY A 204 -6.53 12.81 3.78
CA GLY A 204 -7.72 13.08 2.99
C GLY A 204 -8.12 11.99 2.00
N THR A 205 -7.27 10.98 1.76
CA THR A 205 -7.59 9.88 0.83
C THR A 205 -8.70 8.97 1.37
N PHE A 206 -8.75 8.70 2.68
CA PHE A 206 -9.85 7.99 3.34
C PHE A 206 -11.18 8.74 3.16
N ALA A 207 -11.19 10.03 3.49
CA ALA A 207 -12.34 10.91 3.32
C ALA A 207 -12.83 10.96 1.86
N ALA A 208 -11.88 10.99 0.91
CA ALA A 208 -12.19 11.06 -0.51
C ALA A 208 -12.70 9.75 -1.10
N MET A 209 -12.19 8.59 -0.68
CA MET A 209 -12.64 7.30 -1.20
C MET A 209 -12.43 6.20 -0.15
N PRO A 210 -13.35 6.08 0.83
CA PRO A 210 -13.23 5.09 1.89
C PRO A 210 -13.40 3.67 1.34
N ARG A 211 -13.05 2.67 2.15
CA ARG A 211 -13.20 1.26 1.76
C ARG A 211 -14.67 0.98 1.37
N GLY A 212 -14.85 0.36 0.20
CA GLY A 212 -16.17 0.04 -0.37
C GLY A 212 -16.67 1.09 -1.37
N ALA A 213 -16.15 2.32 -1.35
CA ALA A 213 -16.43 3.29 -2.40
C ALA A 213 -15.68 2.92 -3.69
N GLY A 214 -16.40 2.87 -4.80
CA GLY A 214 -15.83 2.62 -6.14
C GLY A 214 -15.32 3.88 -6.85
N TRP A 215 -15.63 5.07 -6.33
CA TRP A 215 -15.30 6.36 -6.93
C TRP A 215 -15.11 7.44 -5.85
N PRO A 216 -14.30 8.50 -6.07
CA PRO A 216 -14.17 9.59 -5.12
C PRO A 216 -15.49 10.28 -4.78
N LEU A 217 -15.75 10.39 -3.48
CA LEU A 217 -16.86 11.13 -2.92
C LEU A 217 -16.58 12.64 -2.97
N LYS A 218 -17.64 13.43 -3.17
CA LYS A 218 -17.58 14.89 -3.09
C LYS A 218 -17.94 15.36 -1.68
N ASP A 219 -17.54 16.58 -1.34
CA ASP A 219 -17.98 17.28 -0.13
C ASP A 219 -18.86 18.46 -0.53
N ALA A 220 -20.16 18.39 -0.29
CA ALA A 220 -21.13 19.42 -0.71
C ALA A 220 -20.94 19.86 -2.19
N GLY A 221 -20.72 18.89 -3.09
CA GLY A 221 -20.47 19.13 -4.52
C GLY A 221 -19.04 19.58 -4.88
N ARG A 222 -18.17 19.79 -3.89
CA ARG A 222 -16.76 20.19 -4.08
C ARG A 222 -15.84 18.98 -4.08
N ARG A 223 -14.70 19.13 -4.77
CA ARG A 223 -13.58 18.18 -4.74
C ARG A 223 -12.98 18.13 -3.34
N ARG A 224 -12.70 16.93 -2.84
CA ARG A 224 -11.99 16.71 -1.56
C ARG A 224 -10.52 17.13 -1.69
N GLN A 225 -9.96 17.65 -0.61
CA GLN A 225 -8.53 17.99 -0.54
C GLN A 225 -7.74 16.77 -0.07
N LEU A 226 -6.63 16.49 -0.73
CA LEU A 226 -5.64 15.47 -0.39
C LEU A 226 -4.30 16.18 -0.17
N THR A 227 -3.57 15.79 0.85
CA THR A 227 -2.20 16.27 1.10
C THR A 227 -1.25 15.09 1.00
N VAL A 228 -0.04 15.32 0.49
CA VAL A 228 1.07 14.36 0.50
C VAL A 228 2.38 15.10 0.80
N ARG A 229 3.14 14.58 1.75
CA ARG A 229 4.44 15.10 2.18
C ARG A 229 5.49 14.02 2.03
N PHE A 230 6.60 14.37 1.39
CA PHE A 230 7.80 13.54 1.29
C PHE A 230 8.81 14.03 2.33
N GLY A 231 9.34 13.12 3.15
CA GLY A 231 10.29 13.46 4.20
C GLY A 231 11.73 13.07 3.89
N GLU A 232 12.63 13.44 4.80
CA GLU A 232 14.06 13.18 4.66
C GLU A 232 14.36 11.68 4.52
N PRO A 233 15.26 11.28 3.60
CA PRO A 233 15.59 9.89 3.37
C PRO A 233 16.32 9.36 4.60
N ILE A 234 15.88 8.22 5.10
CA ILE A 234 16.48 7.55 6.24
C ILE A 234 17.19 6.29 5.75
N ARG A 235 18.35 6.02 6.35
CA ARG A 235 19.12 4.78 6.20
C ARG A 235 19.22 4.09 7.57
N PRO A 236 19.46 2.77 7.59
CA PRO A 236 19.90 2.09 8.79
C PRO A 236 21.17 2.76 9.32
N ARG A 237 21.25 2.95 10.65
CA ARG A 237 22.51 3.34 11.30
C ARG A 237 23.46 2.15 11.34
N GLU A 238 24.74 2.43 11.51
CA GLU A 238 25.75 1.38 11.74
C GLU A 238 25.36 0.51 12.94
N GLY A 239 25.36 -0.81 12.76
CA GLY A 239 24.96 -1.79 13.78
C GLY A 239 23.46 -1.83 14.11
N GLU A 240 22.61 -1.04 13.45
CA GLU A 240 21.17 -1.02 13.72
C GLU A 240 20.46 -2.24 13.15
N SER A 241 19.72 -2.94 14.01
CA SER A 241 18.91 -4.07 13.58
C SER A 241 17.69 -3.61 12.77
N VAL A 242 17.20 -4.46 11.86
CA VAL A 242 15.94 -4.22 11.14
C VAL A 242 14.76 -3.97 12.09
N ARG A 243 14.76 -4.60 13.27
CA ARG A 243 13.72 -4.45 14.30
C ARG A 243 13.70 -3.04 14.89
N ASP A 244 14.86 -2.39 15.03
CA ASP A 244 14.97 -1.04 15.59
C ASP A 244 14.82 0.04 14.50
N TYR A 245 15.19 -0.30 13.26
CA TYR A 245 15.01 0.59 12.12
C TYR A 245 13.55 0.75 11.70
N ALA A 246 12.74 -0.31 11.73
CA ALA A 246 11.33 -0.24 11.31
C ALA A 246 10.49 0.79 12.10
N PRO A 247 10.57 0.88 13.45
CA PRO A 247 9.94 1.94 14.22
C PRO A 247 10.34 3.35 13.78
N ARG A 248 11.61 3.59 13.44
CA ARG A 248 12.04 4.92 12.97
C ARG A 248 11.40 5.33 11.65
N ILE A 249 11.14 4.37 10.75
CA ILE A 249 10.40 4.63 9.51
C ILE A 249 8.96 5.07 9.87
N ARG A 250 8.29 4.34 10.76
CA ARG A 250 6.95 4.73 11.23
C ARG A 250 6.96 6.12 11.86
N ASP A 251 7.91 6.40 12.75
CA ASP A 251 8.00 7.66 13.47
C ASP A 251 8.31 8.85 12.53
N ALA A 252 9.06 8.61 11.46
CA ALA A 252 9.27 9.60 10.42
C ALA A 252 7.97 9.91 9.67
N VAL A 253 7.17 8.91 9.32
CA VAL A 253 5.83 9.13 8.71
C VAL A 253 4.89 9.82 9.72
N ALA A 254 4.94 9.45 11.00
CA ALA A 254 4.17 10.09 12.06
C ALA A 254 4.50 11.59 12.20
N ALA A 255 5.78 11.94 12.14
CA ALA A 255 6.21 13.34 12.19
C ALA A 255 5.69 14.14 10.99
N LEU A 256 5.64 13.55 9.80
CA LEU A 256 5.07 14.20 8.61
C LEU A 256 3.54 14.37 8.72
N LEU A 257 2.83 13.40 9.32
CA LEU A 257 1.40 13.52 9.60
C LEU A 257 1.11 14.64 10.62
N ASP A 258 1.96 14.76 11.64
CA ASP A 258 1.87 15.84 12.64
C ASP A 258 2.19 17.22 12.04
N GLU A 259 3.15 17.28 11.11
CA GLU A 259 3.43 18.47 10.34
C GLU A 259 2.24 18.90 9.47
N ASP A 260 1.53 17.93 8.86
CA ASP A 260 0.36 18.20 8.04
C ASP A 260 -0.86 18.70 8.86
N THR A 261 -1.01 18.27 10.11
CA THR A 261 -2.10 18.73 10.99
C THR A 261 -1.80 20.04 11.69
N SER A 262 -0.52 20.45 11.77
CA SER A 262 -0.09 21.63 12.51
C SER A 262 0.79 22.55 11.66
N ASP A 263 2.10 22.54 11.89
CA ASP A 263 3.14 23.19 11.11
C ASP A 263 4.49 22.50 11.35
N TRP A 264 5.47 22.81 10.50
CA TRP A 264 6.81 22.23 10.57
C TRP A 264 7.48 22.44 11.92
N TYR A 265 7.43 23.65 12.48
CA TYR A 265 8.16 23.98 13.70
C TYR A 265 7.56 23.29 14.92
N ALA A 266 6.22 23.29 15.04
CA ALA A 266 5.50 22.60 16.09
C ALA A 266 5.74 21.08 16.03
N ALA A 267 5.71 20.49 14.84
CA ALA A 267 6.00 19.07 14.63
C ALA A 267 7.46 18.72 15.00
N GLN A 268 8.45 19.55 14.60
CA GLN A 268 9.84 19.32 15.00
C GLN A 268 10.04 19.43 16.52
N ARG A 269 9.39 20.39 17.18
CA ARG A 269 9.46 20.52 18.65
C ARG A 269 8.87 19.30 19.36
N ARG A 270 7.71 18.81 18.92
CA ARG A 270 7.11 17.59 19.48
C ARG A 270 7.97 16.37 19.23
N ARG A 271 8.51 16.22 18.02
CA ARG A 271 9.45 15.14 17.69
C ARG A 271 10.69 15.15 18.59
N ALA A 272 11.32 16.31 18.78
CA ALA A 272 12.49 16.44 19.64
C ALA A 272 12.18 16.12 21.11
N ALA A 273 10.97 16.42 21.57
CA ALA A 273 10.50 16.10 22.92
C ALA A 273 9.95 14.67 23.08
N GLY A 274 9.94 13.85 22.03
CA GLY A 274 9.30 12.53 22.05
C GLY A 274 7.78 12.56 22.20
N ALA A 275 7.15 13.68 21.83
CA ALA A 275 5.73 13.97 21.99
C ALA A 275 4.97 14.03 20.65
N THR A 276 5.50 13.42 19.58
CA THR A 276 4.78 13.26 18.32
C THR A 276 3.48 12.51 18.57
N PRO A 277 2.31 13.01 18.12
CA PRO A 277 1.04 12.29 18.27
C PRO A 277 1.11 10.89 17.66
N ASP A 278 0.49 9.90 18.32
CA ASP A 278 0.42 8.56 17.77
C ASP A 278 -0.45 8.55 16.50
N PRO A 279 0.11 8.18 15.32
CA PRO A 279 -0.64 8.18 14.07
C PRO A 279 -1.73 7.10 14.00
N SER A 280 -1.76 6.17 14.96
CA SER A 280 -2.86 5.21 15.13
C SER A 280 -4.10 5.81 15.78
N GLY A 281 -4.04 7.07 16.22
CA GLY A 281 -5.19 7.81 16.71
C GLY A 281 -5.64 7.42 18.12
N PRO A 282 -6.63 8.13 18.67
CA PRO A 282 -7.06 7.96 20.06
C PRO A 282 -7.87 6.67 20.27
N ASP A 283 -7.73 6.05 21.45
CA ASP A 283 -8.54 4.91 21.86
C ASP A 283 -9.94 5.39 22.29
N VAL A 284 -10.82 5.55 21.31
CA VAL A 284 -12.21 6.00 21.46
C VAL A 284 -13.13 5.19 20.57
N ALA A 285 -14.45 5.36 20.75
CA ALA A 285 -15.46 4.69 19.95
C ALA A 285 -15.17 4.75 18.44
N ALA A 286 -15.32 3.61 17.75
CA ALA A 286 -14.96 3.45 16.34
C ALA A 286 -15.58 4.51 15.42
N TRP A 287 -16.84 4.90 15.67
CA TRP A 287 -17.51 5.93 14.88
C TRP A 287 -16.83 7.30 15.00
N ARG A 288 -16.27 7.66 16.16
CA ARG A 288 -15.52 8.93 16.34
C ARG A 288 -14.20 8.90 15.61
N ARG A 289 -13.52 7.74 15.64
CA ARG A 289 -12.27 7.53 14.89
C ARG A 289 -12.48 7.70 13.40
N VAL A 290 -13.51 7.05 12.86
CA VAL A 290 -13.91 7.17 11.45
C VAL A 290 -14.32 8.60 11.13
N TRP A 291 -15.21 9.20 11.93
CA TRP A 291 -15.71 10.56 11.72
C TRP A 291 -14.57 11.58 11.62
N ALA A 292 -13.59 11.53 12.53
CA ALA A 292 -12.42 12.41 12.49
C ALA A 292 -11.60 12.28 11.19
N GLN A 293 -11.61 11.12 10.54
CA GLN A 293 -10.91 10.87 9.28
C GLN A 293 -11.77 11.14 8.04
N THR A 294 -13.05 11.49 8.21
CA THR A 294 -13.93 11.89 7.08
C THR A 294 -13.78 13.36 6.68
N GLU A 295 -13.11 14.16 7.51
CA GLU A 295 -12.80 15.56 7.20
C GLU A 295 -11.68 15.63 6.17
N SER A 296 -11.81 16.54 5.19
CA SER A 296 -10.70 16.82 4.29
C SER A 296 -9.65 17.64 5.04
N PRO A 297 -8.34 17.36 4.87
CA PRO A 297 -7.31 18.27 5.34
C PRO A 297 -7.57 19.67 4.80
N HIS A 298 -7.39 20.68 5.64
CA HIS A 298 -7.43 22.05 5.18
C HIS A 298 -6.25 22.25 4.23
N ALA A 299 -6.52 22.73 3.01
CA ALA A 299 -5.45 23.30 2.20
C ALA A 299 -4.80 24.38 3.07
N GLU A 300 -3.46 24.41 3.17
CA GLU A 300 -2.77 25.52 3.81
C GLU A 300 -3.30 26.80 3.14
N ASN A 301 -4.19 27.52 3.84
CA ASN A 301 -4.68 28.81 3.37
C ASN A 301 -3.41 29.62 3.13
N GLY A 302 -3.24 30.14 1.92
CA GLY A 302 -2.06 30.88 1.52
C GLY A 302 -1.79 32.05 2.47
N THR A 303 -1.14 31.80 3.60
CA THR A 303 -0.03 32.61 4.05
C THR A 303 0.78 32.77 2.79
N ARG A 304 0.83 34.00 2.28
CA ARG A 304 1.64 34.38 1.13
C ARG A 304 3.00 33.74 1.34
N ARG A 305 3.24 32.54 0.80
CA ARG A 305 4.58 31.99 0.70
C ARG A 305 5.32 33.08 -0.04
N ILE A 306 6.29 33.70 0.64
CA ILE A 306 7.10 34.76 0.07
C ILE A 306 7.51 34.24 -1.31
N ALA A 307 7.24 35.01 -2.37
CA ALA A 307 7.33 34.54 -3.76
C ALA A 307 8.69 33.89 -4.09
N ALA A 308 9.72 34.20 -3.30
CA ALA A 308 11.05 33.58 -3.29
C ALA A 308 11.07 32.04 -3.15
N TRP A 309 10.00 31.40 -2.68
CA TRP A 309 9.93 29.95 -2.45
C TRP A 309 8.99 29.20 -3.40
N ARG A 310 8.71 29.78 -4.58
CA ARG A 310 8.06 29.06 -5.68
C ARG A 310 9.14 28.54 -6.63
N ARG A 311 9.51 27.27 -6.49
CA ARG A 311 10.06 26.48 -7.60
C ARG A 311 9.01 25.45 -7.99
#